data_AF-A0A7R6PPC5-F1
#
_entry.id   AF-A0A7R6PPC5-F1
#
_cell.length_a   1.000
_cell.length_b   1.000
_cell.length_c   1.000
_cell.angle_alpha   90.00
_cell.angle_beta   90.00
_cell.angle_gamma   90.00
#
_symmetry.space_group_name_H-M   'P 1'
#
loop_
_entity.id
_entity.type
_entity.pdbx_description
1 polymer ?
#
loop_
_entity_poly.entity_id
_entity_poly.type
_entity_poly.pdbx_seq_one_letter_code
_entity_poly.pdbx_strand_id
1 'polypeptide(L)'
;MKNDRLIPVEKEFLFVLVASISIIIGSLIGIGIIWGILDKPLPRNFHSIFHLIAIIKQRVLYMVFISLLLQTVICLSLILFLALRFSHKISGPMYRVKMMFKDFLNGKEIERIAFRKTDFLKPLESDLSVLLSRESKRRKLLCEIEEILSKSQKASLSDTEKEKLKILVNSLKEIEKNEL
;
A
#
# COMPACT_ATOMS: atom_id res chain seq x y z
N MET A 1 -4.06 -19.95 22.33
CA MET A 1 -3.75 -18.53 22.05
C MET A 1 -3.28 -18.41 20.61
N LYS A 2 -4.17 -18.01 19.70
CA LYS A 2 -3.92 -17.97 18.26
C LYS A 2 -3.29 -16.63 17.91
N ASN A 3 -2.11 -16.68 17.28
CA ASN A 3 -1.29 -15.54 16.92
C ASN A 3 -1.89 -14.79 15.71
N ASP A 4 -2.96 -14.02 15.91
CA ASP A 4 -3.68 -13.30 14.86
C ASP A 4 -3.15 -11.87 14.62
N ARG A 5 -1.86 -11.63 14.88
CA ARG A 5 -1.17 -10.36 14.61
C ARG A 5 -0.33 -10.40 13.34
N LEU A 6 -0.82 -11.09 12.31
CA LEU A 6 -0.23 -10.93 10.99
C LEU A 6 -0.65 -9.57 10.43
N ILE A 7 0.33 -8.72 10.15
CA ILE A 7 0.19 -7.36 9.63
C ILE A 7 -0.61 -7.49 8.30
N PRO A 8 -1.54 -6.59 7.95
CA PRO A 8 -2.36 -6.71 6.73
C PRO A 8 -1.55 -6.96 5.45
N VAL A 9 -0.27 -6.56 5.43
CA VAL A 9 0.70 -6.80 4.36
C VAL A 9 1.02 -8.29 4.15
N GLU A 10 1.07 -9.10 5.22
CA GLU A 10 1.41 -10.54 5.14
C GLU A 10 0.28 -11.36 4.51
N LYS A 11 -0.98 -10.95 4.71
CA LYS A 11 -2.13 -11.60 4.05
C LYS A 11 -2.20 -11.29 2.56
N GLU A 12 -1.75 -10.10 2.15
CA GLU A 12 -1.68 -9.71 0.74
C GLU A 12 -0.50 -10.39 0.04
N PHE A 13 0.63 -10.53 0.74
CA PHE A 13 1.75 -11.36 0.29
C PHE A 13 1.35 -12.83 0.12
N LEU A 14 0.66 -13.41 1.11
CA LEU A 14 0.14 -14.77 1.03
C LEU A 14 -0.81 -14.95 -0.16
N PHE A 15 -1.61 -13.94 -0.48
CA PHE A 15 -2.53 -13.99 -1.62
C PHE A 15 -1.80 -13.89 -2.97
N VAL A 16 -0.79 -13.03 -3.11
CA VAL A 16 0.08 -12.99 -4.31
C VAL A 16 0.80 -14.32 -4.50
N LEU A 17 1.24 -14.94 -3.40
CA LEU A 17 1.87 -16.25 -3.39
C LEU A 17 0.89 -17.35 -3.85
N VAL A 18 -0.36 -17.32 -3.39
CA VAL A 18 -1.42 -18.24 -3.88
C VAL A 18 -1.71 -18.03 -5.37
N ALA A 19 -1.78 -16.77 -5.83
CA ALA A 19 -2.01 -16.47 -7.24
C ALA A 19 -0.87 -16.99 -8.13
N SER A 20 0.37 -16.81 -7.71
CA SER A 20 1.54 -17.33 -8.44
C SER A 20 1.62 -18.85 -8.41
N ILE A 21 1.27 -19.50 -7.30
CA ILE A 21 1.11 -20.97 -7.25
C ILE A 21 0.04 -21.46 -8.23
N SER A 22 -1.09 -20.75 -8.36
CA SER A 22 -2.15 -21.16 -9.29
C SER A 22 -1.71 -21.15 -10.76
N ILE A 23 -0.85 -20.18 -11.13
CA ILE A 23 -0.23 -20.10 -12.47
C ILE A 23 0.69 -21.30 -12.71
N ILE A 24 1.52 -21.65 -11.71
CA ILE A 24 2.45 -22.78 -11.79
C ILE A 24 1.70 -24.10 -11.92
N ILE A 25 0.65 -24.31 -11.10
CA ILE A 25 -0.19 -25.51 -11.16
C ILE A 25 -0.87 -25.63 -12.53
N GLY A 26 -1.44 -24.53 -13.05
CA GLY A 26 -2.06 -24.51 -14.37
C GLY A 26 -1.08 -24.90 -15.49
N SER A 27 0.14 -24.38 -15.43
CA SER A 27 1.21 -24.71 -16.39
C SER A 27 1.64 -26.17 -16.30
N LEU A 28 1.81 -26.72 -15.09
CA LEU A 28 2.18 -28.12 -14.88
C LEU A 28 1.11 -29.09 -15.41
N ILE A 29 -0.17 -28.78 -15.20
CA ILE A 29 -1.29 -29.57 -15.75
C ILE A 29 -1.23 -29.57 -17.27
N GLY A 30 -1.01 -28.40 -17.90
CA GLY A 30 -0.86 -28.30 -19.34
C GLY A 30 0.29 -29.17 -19.90
N ILE A 31 1.45 -29.14 -19.24
CA ILE A 31 2.63 -29.96 -19.60
C ILE A 31 2.32 -31.45 -19.48
N GLY A 32 1.70 -31.89 -18.37
CA GLY A 32 1.36 -33.29 -18.15
C GLY A 32 0.39 -33.85 -19.20
N ILE A 33 -0.60 -33.06 -19.61
CA ILE A 33 -1.55 -33.43 -20.68
C ILE A 33 -0.81 -33.59 -22.03
N ILE A 34 0.10 -32.67 -22.36
CA ILE A 34 0.89 -32.75 -23.59
C ILE A 34 1.76 -34.01 -23.59
N TRP A 35 2.41 -34.30 -22.47
CA TRP A 35 3.32 -35.45 -22.34
C TRP A 35 2.59 -36.78 -22.52
N GLY A 36 1.42 -36.97 -21.88
CA GLY A 36 0.63 -38.21 -22.00
C GLY A 36 0.05 -38.46 -23.41
N ILE A 37 0.01 -37.44 -24.27
CA ILE A 37 -0.40 -37.60 -25.67
C ILE A 37 0.81 -37.90 -26.56
N LEU A 38 1.96 -37.28 -26.28
CA LEU A 38 3.17 -37.42 -27.10
C LEU A 38 3.84 -38.79 -26.93
N ASP A 39 3.63 -39.46 -25.80
CA ASP A 39 4.23 -40.76 -25.48
C ASP A 39 3.57 -41.95 -26.21
N LYS A 40 2.59 -41.70 -27.08
CA LYS A 40 1.92 -42.75 -27.85
C LYS A 40 2.78 -43.18 -29.03
N PRO A 41 2.98 -44.50 -29.26
CA PRO A 41 3.84 -44.99 -30.32
C PRO A 41 3.33 -44.57 -31.70
N LEU A 42 4.23 -44.04 -32.53
CA LEU A 42 3.92 -43.62 -33.89
C LEU A 42 3.59 -44.85 -34.76
N PRO A 43 2.51 -44.80 -35.55
CA PRO A 43 2.18 -45.88 -36.49
C PRO A 43 3.24 -45.98 -37.59
N ARG A 44 3.59 -47.21 -38.01
CA ARG A 44 4.68 -47.49 -38.97
C ARG A 44 4.44 -47.01 -40.42
N ASN A 45 3.24 -46.55 -40.78
CA ASN A 45 2.87 -46.24 -42.17
C ASN A 45 2.95 -44.75 -42.49
N PHE A 46 3.83 -44.34 -43.41
CA PHE A 46 4.09 -42.94 -43.78
C PHE A 46 2.84 -42.12 -44.16
N HIS A 47 1.90 -42.70 -44.90
CA HIS A 47 0.66 -42.00 -45.28
C HIS A 47 -0.28 -41.77 -44.08
N SER A 48 -0.37 -42.76 -43.19
CA SER A 48 -1.13 -42.66 -41.94
C SER A 48 -0.46 -41.71 -40.93
N ILE A 49 0.87 -41.57 -40.98
CA ILE A 49 1.63 -40.63 -40.13
C ILE A 49 1.20 -39.17 -40.40
N PHE A 50 1.08 -38.73 -41.66
CA PHE A 50 0.64 -37.37 -41.98
C PHE A 50 -0.79 -37.08 -41.50
N HIS A 51 -1.71 -38.04 -41.68
CA HIS A 51 -3.09 -37.89 -41.23
C HIS A 51 -3.20 -37.91 -39.69
N LEU A 52 -2.37 -38.70 -38.99
CA LEU A 52 -2.29 -38.66 -37.54
C LEU A 52 -1.67 -37.36 -37.03
N ILE A 53 -0.61 -36.85 -37.65
CA ILE A 53 0.03 -35.58 -37.25
C ILE A 53 -0.95 -34.42 -37.37
N ALA A 54 -1.75 -34.38 -38.44
CA ALA A 54 -2.77 -33.34 -38.62
C ALA A 54 -3.85 -33.38 -37.52
N ILE A 55 -4.37 -34.57 -37.19
CA ILE A 55 -5.37 -34.76 -36.14
C ILE A 55 -4.78 -34.44 -34.75
N ILE A 56 -3.57 -34.92 -34.46
CA ILE A 56 -2.87 -34.68 -33.19
C ILE A 56 -2.61 -33.19 -33.03
N LYS A 57 -2.11 -32.51 -34.07
CA LYS A 57 -1.87 -31.06 -34.05
C LYS A 57 -3.15 -30.29 -33.73
N GLN A 58 -4.26 -30.61 -34.41
CA GLN A 58 -5.52 -29.90 -34.18
C GLN A 58 -6.10 -30.16 -32.79
N ARG A 59 -6.00 -31.39 -32.27
CA ARG A 59 -6.50 -31.75 -30.94
C ARG A 59 -5.64 -31.16 -29.82
N VAL A 60 -4.32 -31.20 -29.95
CA VAL A 60 -3.38 -30.58 -29.01
C VAL A 60 -3.58 -29.07 -29.00
N LEU A 61 -3.70 -28.43 -30.17
CA LEU A 61 -3.89 -26.99 -30.26
C LEU A 61 -5.22 -26.55 -29.63
N TYR A 62 -6.31 -27.30 -29.84
CA TYR A 62 -7.59 -27.04 -29.18
C TYR A 62 -7.52 -27.17 -27.65
N MET A 63 -6.83 -28.20 -27.13
CA MET A 63 -6.68 -28.38 -25.68
C MET A 63 -5.76 -27.36 -25.04
N VAL A 64 -4.64 -27.01 -25.68
CA VAL A 64 -3.76 -25.92 -25.24
C VAL A 64 -4.53 -24.60 -25.23
N PHE A 65 -5.33 -24.34 -26.26
CA PHE A 65 -6.18 -23.16 -26.32
C PHE A 65 -7.18 -23.11 -25.16
N ILE A 66 -7.89 -24.21 -24.88
CA ILE A 66 -8.81 -24.28 -23.73
C ILE A 66 -8.07 -24.09 -22.40
N SER A 67 -6.92 -24.73 -22.22
CA SER A 67 -6.11 -24.62 -21.00
C SER A 67 -5.64 -23.19 -20.76
N LEU A 68 -5.11 -22.54 -21.79
CA LEU A 68 -4.69 -21.13 -21.73
C LEU A 68 -5.88 -20.20 -21.46
N LEU A 69 -7.03 -20.45 -22.10
CA LEU A 69 -8.24 -19.66 -21.89
C LEU A 69 -8.73 -19.78 -20.44
N LEU A 70 -8.77 -21.00 -19.90
CA LEU A 70 -9.15 -21.26 -18.51
C LEU A 70 -8.19 -20.54 -17.55
N GLN A 71 -6.89 -20.67 -17.77
CA GLN A 71 -5.86 -20.02 -16.96
C GLN A 71 -5.98 -18.50 -17.01
N THR A 72 -6.24 -17.93 -18.21
CA THR A 72 -6.43 -16.49 -18.39
C THR A 72 -7.64 -15.98 -17.62
N VAL A 73 -8.77 -16.69 -17.70
CA VAL A 73 -9.99 -16.31 -16.97
C VAL A 73 -9.78 -16.35 -15.45
N ILE A 74 -9.11 -17.39 -14.94
CA ILE A 74 -8.81 -17.52 -13.51
C ILE A 74 -7.88 -16.39 -13.06
N CYS A 75 -6.79 -16.15 -13.80
CA CYS A 75 -5.84 -15.09 -13.47
C CYS A 75 -6.49 -13.71 -13.52
N LEU A 76 -7.26 -13.42 -14.56
CA LEU A 76 -7.95 -12.13 -14.71
C LEU A 76 -8.92 -11.91 -13.54
N SER A 77 -9.67 -12.94 -13.16
CA SER A 77 -10.62 -12.88 -12.05
C SER A 77 -9.90 -12.61 -10.71
N LEU A 78 -8.77 -13.27 -10.46
CA LEU A 78 -7.93 -13.04 -9.28
C LEU A 78 -7.35 -11.61 -9.25
N ILE A 79 -6.83 -11.13 -10.39
CA ILE A 79 -6.27 -9.78 -10.51
C ILE A 79 -7.35 -8.74 -10.28
N LEU A 80 -8.52 -8.89 -10.89
CA LEU A 80 -9.62 -7.94 -10.78
C LEU A 80 -10.16 -7.90 -9.35
N PHE A 81 -10.33 -9.06 -8.72
CA PHE A 81 -10.70 -9.15 -7.31
C PHE A 81 -9.68 -8.42 -6.43
N LEU A 82 -8.37 -8.63 -6.67
CA LEU A 82 -7.31 -8.00 -5.91
C LEU A 82 -7.29 -6.48 -6.11
N ALA A 83 -7.38 -6.03 -7.35
CA ALA A 83 -7.38 -4.61 -7.71
C ALA A 83 -8.54 -3.87 -7.02
N LEU A 84 -9.75 -4.46 -7.02
CA LEU A 84 -10.91 -3.89 -6.33
C LEU A 84 -10.69 -3.84 -4.81
N ARG A 85 -10.24 -4.94 -4.21
CA ARG A 85 -9.95 -5.02 -2.77
C ARG A 85 -8.90 -4.00 -2.34
N PHE A 86 -7.82 -3.87 -3.10
CA PHE A 86 -6.72 -2.95 -2.83
C PHE A 86 -7.15 -1.50 -3.03
N SER A 87 -7.88 -1.22 -4.12
CA SER A 87 -8.45 0.10 -4.39
C SER A 87 -9.33 0.60 -3.24
N HIS A 88 -10.22 -0.24 -2.72
CA HIS A 88 -11.07 0.15 -1.57
C HIS A 88 -10.27 0.38 -0.28
N LYS A 89 -9.22 -0.42 -0.04
CA LYS A 89 -8.37 -0.28 1.15
C LYS A 89 -7.48 0.95 1.11
N ILE A 90 -7.07 1.41 -0.06
CA ILE A 90 -6.16 2.56 -0.20
C ILE A 90 -6.92 3.87 -0.40
N SER A 91 -7.95 3.88 -1.24
CA SER A 91 -8.61 5.12 -1.65
C SER A 91 -9.21 5.88 -0.47
N GLY A 92 -9.83 5.17 0.48
CA GLY A 92 -10.43 5.79 1.67
C GLY A 92 -9.39 6.48 2.57
N PRO A 93 -8.38 5.76 3.08
CA PRO A 93 -7.31 6.34 3.89
C PRO A 93 -6.54 7.45 3.15
N MET A 94 -6.27 7.29 1.86
CA MET A 94 -5.57 8.31 1.06
C MET A 94 -6.39 9.59 0.94
N TYR A 95 -7.71 9.47 0.74
CA TYR A 95 -8.60 10.63 0.73
C TYR A 95 -8.62 11.35 2.09
N ARG A 96 -8.63 10.60 3.21
CA ARG A 96 -8.53 11.18 4.56
C ARG A 96 -7.23 11.96 4.74
N VAL A 97 -6.09 11.41 4.31
CA VAL A 97 -4.80 12.10 4.34
C VAL A 97 -4.85 13.38 3.52
N LYS A 98 -5.39 13.35 2.31
CA LYS A 98 -5.50 14.53 1.46
C LYS A 98 -6.35 15.64 2.10
N MET A 99 -7.51 15.29 2.67
CA MET A 99 -8.37 16.26 3.35
C MET A 99 -7.71 16.84 4.60
N MET A 100 -7.00 16.01 5.35
CA MET A 100 -6.21 16.45 6.50
C MET A 100 -5.10 17.42 6.10
N PHE A 101 -4.32 17.14 5.06
CA PHE A 101 -3.32 18.10 4.57
C PHE A 101 -3.97 19.40 4.12
N LYS A 102 -5.14 19.33 3.48
CA LYS A 102 -5.89 20.53 3.09
C LYS A 102 -6.32 21.35 4.32
N ASP A 103 -6.84 20.70 5.35
CA ASP A 103 -7.23 21.37 6.60
C ASP A 103 -6.03 21.97 7.34
N PHE A 104 -4.90 21.27 7.36
CA PHE A 104 -3.64 21.75 7.93
C PHE A 104 -3.11 22.99 7.18
N LEU A 105 -3.14 22.98 5.85
CA LEU A 105 -2.75 24.12 5.02
C LEU A 105 -3.67 25.34 5.21
N ASN A 106 -4.94 25.11 5.54
CA ASN A 106 -5.89 26.16 5.88
C ASN A 106 -5.76 26.67 7.32
N GLY A 107 -4.76 26.21 8.07
CA GLY A 107 -4.49 26.66 9.44
C GLY A 107 -5.42 26.08 10.50
N LYS A 108 -6.19 25.02 10.19
CA LYS A 108 -6.98 24.31 11.21
C LYS A 108 -6.05 23.48 12.08
N GLU A 109 -6.28 23.49 13.39
CA GLU A 109 -5.59 22.58 14.30
C GLU A 109 -6.08 21.15 14.07
N ILE A 110 -5.13 20.25 13.80
CA ILE A 110 -5.37 18.82 13.69
C ILE A 110 -4.52 18.13 14.75
N GLU A 111 -5.16 17.72 15.85
CA GLU A 111 -4.44 17.13 16.99
C GLU A 111 -4.04 15.67 16.75
N ARG A 112 -4.84 14.91 15.99
CA ARG A 112 -4.58 13.48 15.83
C ARG A 112 -5.19 12.90 14.56
N ILE A 113 -4.45 11.97 13.97
CA ILE A 113 -4.92 11.17 12.85
C ILE A 113 -5.25 9.79 13.40
N ALA A 114 -6.40 9.26 12.99
CA ALA A 114 -6.80 7.91 13.32
C ALA A 114 -7.20 7.18 12.03
N PHE A 115 -6.38 6.20 11.65
CA PHE A 115 -6.73 5.21 10.64
C PHE A 115 -7.38 3.99 11.31
N ARG A 116 -8.21 3.27 10.54
CA ARG A 116 -8.81 2.02 11.04
C ARG A 116 -7.70 0.97 11.18
N LYS A 117 -7.87 0.00 12.09
CA LYS A 117 -6.89 -1.08 12.32
C LYS A 117 -6.50 -1.84 11.06
N THR A 118 -7.39 -1.90 10.07
CA THR A 118 -7.21 -2.63 8.80
C THR A 118 -6.73 -1.75 7.65
N ASP A 119 -6.60 -0.44 7.86
CA ASP A 119 -6.15 0.48 6.82
C ASP A 119 -4.66 0.27 6.56
N PHE A 120 -4.26 0.33 5.29
CA PHE A 120 -2.86 0.18 4.89
C PHE A 120 -1.94 1.22 5.54
N LEU A 121 -2.45 2.44 5.74
CA LEU A 121 -1.71 3.57 6.33
C LEU A 121 -1.68 3.56 7.87
N LYS A 122 -2.21 2.52 8.54
CA LYS A 122 -2.22 2.46 10.02
C LYS A 122 -0.83 2.60 10.66
N PRO A 123 0.27 2.02 10.11
CA PRO A 123 1.60 2.25 10.64
C PRO A 123 2.06 3.72 10.57
N LEU A 124 1.57 4.48 9.59
CA LEU A 124 1.92 5.89 9.40
C LEU A 124 1.18 6.82 10.38
N GLU A 125 0.23 6.29 11.16
CA GLU A 125 -0.57 7.07 12.11
C GLU A 125 0.27 7.76 13.18
N SER A 126 1.22 7.02 13.78
CA SER A 126 2.08 7.53 14.84
C SER A 126 2.94 8.66 14.30
N ASP A 127 3.56 8.45 13.15
CA ASP A 127 4.56 9.34 12.60
C ASP A 127 3.90 10.65 12.16
N LEU A 128 2.74 10.57 11.49
CA LEU A 128 1.99 11.76 11.13
C LEU A 128 1.43 12.50 12.36
N SER A 129 0.99 11.79 13.41
CA SER A 129 0.49 12.45 14.63
C SER A 129 1.61 13.20 15.35
N VAL A 130 2.81 12.63 15.39
CA VAL A 130 4.00 13.31 15.95
C VAL A 130 4.32 14.57 15.14
N LEU A 131 4.36 14.47 13.82
CA LEU A 131 4.62 15.62 12.94
C LEU A 131 3.60 16.75 13.15
N LEU A 132 2.30 16.42 13.18
CA LEU A 132 1.25 17.42 13.41
C LEU A 132 1.34 18.08 14.79
N SER A 133 1.62 17.28 15.84
CA SER A 133 1.77 17.81 17.20
C SER A 133 2.98 18.74 17.36
N ARG A 134 4.05 18.49 16.59
CA ARG A 134 5.24 19.33 16.54
C ARG A 134 4.94 20.66 15.87
N GLU A 135 4.25 20.64 14.74
CA GLU A 135 3.84 21.85 14.02
C GLU A 135 2.85 22.72 14.81
N SER A 136 1.87 22.10 15.49
CA SER A 136 0.93 22.84 16.32
C SER A 136 1.62 23.50 17.53
N LYS A 137 2.55 22.80 18.19
CA LYS A 137 3.40 23.37 19.26
C LYS A 137 4.24 24.54 18.73
N ARG A 138 4.87 24.39 17.57
CA ARG A 138 5.66 25.45 16.95
C ARG A 138 4.82 26.71 16.70
N ARG A 139 3.61 26.56 16.15
CA ARG A 139 2.68 27.68 15.94
C ARG A 139 2.27 28.35 17.25
N LYS A 140 1.95 27.59 18.30
CA LYS A 140 1.60 28.15 19.62
C LYS A 140 2.73 28.98 20.22
N LEU A 141 3.96 28.46 20.17
CA LEU A 141 5.15 29.20 20.64
C LEU A 141 5.36 30.50 19.87
N LEU A 142 5.19 30.49 18.54
CA LEU A 142 5.30 31.70 17.73
C LEU A 142 4.22 32.73 18.06
N CYS A 143 2.97 32.31 18.26
CA CYS A 143 1.90 33.21 18.69
C CYS A 143 2.16 33.81 20.09
N GLU A 144 2.67 33.02 21.04
CA GLU A 144 3.04 33.53 22.38
C GLU A 144 4.18 34.55 22.30
N ILE A 145 5.18 34.30 21.45
CA ILE A 145 6.27 35.26 21.22
C ILE A 145 5.73 36.55 20.60
N GLU A 146 4.88 36.46 19.59
CA GLU A 146 4.27 37.62 18.93
C GLU A 146 3.39 38.42 19.89
N GLU A 147 2.62 37.75 20.77
CA GLU A 147 1.82 38.39 21.80
C GLU A 147 2.69 39.18 22.78
N ILE A 148 3.78 38.59 23.28
CA ILE A 148 4.73 39.26 24.18
C ILE A 148 5.39 40.45 23.47
N LEU A 149 5.81 40.30 22.22
CA LEU A 149 6.38 41.40 21.42
C LEU A 149 5.37 42.54 21.22
N SER A 150 4.11 42.22 20.93
CA SER A 150 3.06 43.24 20.74
C SER A 150 2.74 44.02 22.04
N LYS A 151 2.81 43.37 23.20
CA LYS A 151 2.66 44.02 24.52
C LYS A 151 3.86 44.91 24.84
N SER A 152 5.06 44.44 24.49
CA SER A 152 6.32 45.16 24.69
C SER A 152 6.50 46.42 23.84
N GLN A 153 5.82 46.50 22.71
CA GLN A 153 5.86 47.70 21.87
C GLN A 153 4.98 48.83 22.46
N LYS A 154 4.03 48.49 23.34
CA LYS A 154 3.11 49.42 24.01
C LYS A 154 3.56 49.82 25.42
N ALA A 155 4.51 49.10 26.02
CA ALA A 155 5.09 49.39 27.34
C ALA A 155 6.54 48.89 27.40
N SER A 156 7.44 49.62 28.06
CA SER A 156 8.84 49.19 28.25
C SER A 156 8.90 47.78 28.86
N LEU A 157 9.61 46.85 28.18
CA LEU A 157 9.73 45.45 28.59
C LEU A 157 10.11 45.31 30.05
N SER A 158 9.24 44.67 30.83
CA SER A 158 9.60 44.18 32.16
C SER A 158 10.66 43.09 32.03
N ASP A 159 11.63 43.03 32.93
CA ASP A 159 12.68 42.00 32.89
C ASP A 159 12.10 40.57 32.96
N THR A 160 10.93 40.41 33.59
CA THR A 160 10.14 39.18 33.60
C THR A 160 9.66 38.72 32.21
N GLU A 161 9.37 39.65 31.30
CA GLU A 161 8.92 39.33 29.94
C GLU A 161 10.10 38.94 29.04
N LYS A 162 11.27 39.56 29.24
CA LYS A 162 12.52 39.17 28.57
C LYS A 162 12.95 37.75 28.96
N GLU A 163 12.82 37.39 30.23
CA GLU A 163 13.10 36.04 30.74
C GLU A 163 12.20 35.00 30.05
N LYS A 164 10.88 35.25 30.00
CA LYS A 164 9.91 34.38 29.31
C LYS A 164 10.19 34.24 27.82
N LEU A 165 10.52 35.34 27.15
CA LEU A 165 10.83 35.32 25.72
C LEU A 165 12.08 34.47 25.43
N LYS A 166 13.10 34.56 26.29
CA LYS A 166 14.32 33.74 26.19
C LYS A 166 14.02 32.23 26.35
N ILE A 167 13.13 31.87 27.27
CA ILE A 167 12.69 30.48 27.48
C ILE A 167 11.94 29.95 26.25
N LEU A 168 11.00 30.73 25.69
CA LEU A 168 10.23 30.34 24.50
C LEU A 168 11.12 30.17 23.26
N VAL A 169 12.05 31.10 23.04
CA VAL A 169 13.02 31.02 21.92
C VAL A 169 13.93 29.79 22.05
N ASN A 170 14.41 29.49 23.27
CA ASN A 170 15.19 28.27 23.50
C ASN A 170 14.38 27.00 23.26
N SER A 171 13.10 26.99 23.66
CA SER A 171 12.19 25.87 23.41
C SER A 171 11.95 25.65 21.91
N LEU A 172 11.88 26.72 21.12
CA LEU A 172 11.82 26.66 19.65
C LEU A 172 13.10 26.08 19.03
N LYS A 173 14.28 26.50 19.49
CA LYS A 173 15.56 25.97 19.02
C LYS A 173 15.73 24.48 19.33
N GLU A 174 15.25 24.02 20.48
CA GLU A 174 15.24 22.59 20.83
C GLU A 174 14.34 21.76 19.90
N ILE A 175 13.21 22.32 19.46
CA ILE A 175 12.37 21.66 18.45
C ILE A 175 13.14 21.55 17.13
N GLU A 176 13.72 22.65 16.65
CA GLU A 176 14.48 22.72 15.38
C GLU A 176 15.74 21.83 15.38
N LYS A 177 16.39 21.63 16.53
CA LYS A 177 17.58 20.75 16.63
C LYS A 177 17.25 19.26 16.54
N ASN A 178 16.03 18.86 16.88
CA ASN A 178 15.52 17.49 16.72
C ASN A 178 15.01 17.21 15.29
N GLU A 179 15.43 18.01 14.30
CA GLU A 179 15.07 17.92 12.87
C GLU A 179 16.19 17.27 12.02
N LEU A 180 17.39 17.09 12.61
CA LEU A 180 18.60 16.45 12.05
C LEU A 180 18.90 15.13 12.79
#